data_AF-A0A7X3R6Y9-F1
#
_entry.id   AF-A0A7X3R6Y9-F1
#
_cell.length_a   1.000
_cell.length_b   1.000
_cell.length_c   1.000
_cell.angle_alpha   90.00
_cell.angle_beta   90.00
_cell.angle_gamma   90.00
#
_symmetry.space_group_name_H-M   'P 1'
#
loop_
_entity.id
_entity.type
_entity.pdbx_description
1 polymer ?
#
loop_
_entity_poly.entity_id
_entity_poly.type
_entity_poly.pdbx_seq_one_letter_code
_entity_poly.pdbx_strand_id
1 'polypeptide(L)'
;MDANAENRLDARQIAAFRRALLGWYGENQRDLPWRRARDPYAVWISEIMLQQTRVDQVRPYYDRFMERFPTVAHLGKAPLEDVLKAWEGMGYYARARNLHRAARTVVDEHGGQIPDDPARILDLPGIGPYTAAAILSIAFGRDRPVVDGNVVRVLSRLFHLTDNPASSAARKRMDGLAGRLLATGRAGDFNQAMMELGATICTPSNPRCGECPVNPYCAARKLLPDPSVLPRKRPRAQRPHRHVVAGIVHRNDKVLIVRRPTDGLLGGLWEFPGGVVSKEVVGKSFLTEEMKNTLEIDIRVERTVATLRHAFTHFEMTLQGYSCSHLEGVARHRDGNECRWVRFDDLGRFAFPRAYQRLIEAAAKVQEGRQPAGYA
;
A
#
# COMPACT_ATOMS: atom_id res chain seq x y z
N MET A 1 2.56 -9.95 40.82
CA MET A 1 3.56 -8.87 40.74
C MET A 1 3.76 -8.55 39.26
N ASP A 2 3.44 -7.33 38.87
CA ASP A 2 3.41 -6.92 37.47
C ASP A 2 4.86 -6.78 36.98
N ALA A 3 5.38 -7.75 36.22
CA ALA A 3 6.73 -7.75 35.64
C ALA A 3 7.03 -6.52 34.74
N ASN A 4 6.04 -5.63 34.56
CA ASN A 4 6.10 -4.38 33.81
C ASN A 4 6.38 -3.13 34.65
N ALA A 5 6.45 -3.23 35.98
CA ALA A 5 6.84 -2.09 36.82
C ALA A 5 8.34 -1.75 36.66
N GLU A 6 9.17 -2.77 36.39
CA GLU A 6 10.64 -2.68 36.43
C GLU A 6 11.30 -2.06 35.19
N ASN A 7 10.63 -2.01 34.03
CA ASN A 7 11.20 -1.45 32.79
C ASN A 7 10.68 -0.05 32.46
N ARG A 8 10.46 0.81 33.47
CA ARG A 8 10.02 2.19 33.25
C ARG A 8 11.21 3.14 33.23
N LEU A 9 11.29 3.98 32.21
CA LEU A 9 12.22 5.11 32.20
C LEU A 9 11.68 6.22 33.11
N ASP A 10 12.51 6.73 34.02
CA ASP A 10 12.20 7.91 34.81
C ASP A 10 12.26 9.21 33.97
N ALA A 11 11.88 10.34 34.55
CA ALA A 11 11.86 11.63 33.84
C ALA A 11 13.24 12.06 33.30
N ARG A 12 14.32 11.79 34.05
CA ARG A 12 15.69 12.12 33.65
C ARG A 12 16.15 11.24 32.49
N GLN A 13 15.84 9.95 32.55
CA GLN A 13 16.11 8.98 31.50
C GLN A 13 15.30 9.30 30.23
N ILE A 14 14.03 9.69 30.35
CA ILE A 14 13.21 10.13 29.21
C ILE A 14 13.81 11.38 28.56
N ALA A 15 14.23 12.36 29.34
CA ALA A 15 14.86 13.57 28.81
C ALA A 15 16.18 13.25 28.06
N ALA A 16 16.99 12.35 28.61
CA ALA A 16 18.23 11.91 27.99
C ALA A 16 17.98 11.06 26.72
N PHE A 17 16.99 10.16 26.74
CA PHE A 17 16.52 9.41 25.58
C PHE A 17 16.11 10.34 24.43
N ARG A 18 15.29 11.36 24.72
CA ARG A 18 14.84 12.34 23.73
C ARG A 18 16.02 13.07 23.10
N ARG A 19 16.98 13.53 23.90
CA ARG A 19 18.19 14.21 23.38
C ARG A 19 19.02 13.31 22.50
N ALA A 20 19.30 12.08 22.93
CA ALA A 20 20.09 11.12 22.15
C ALA A 20 19.42 10.80 20.81
N LEU A 21 18.11 10.52 20.82
CA LEU A 21 17.35 10.19 19.62
C LEU A 21 17.28 11.37 18.64
N LEU A 22 16.94 12.57 19.13
CA LEU A 22 16.81 13.76 18.28
C LEU A 22 18.16 14.25 17.76
N GLY A 23 19.23 14.15 18.56
CA GLY A 23 20.60 14.46 18.12
C GLY A 23 21.04 13.55 16.99
N TRP A 24 20.90 12.23 17.18
CA TRP A 24 21.17 11.26 16.12
C TRP A 24 20.33 11.51 14.86
N TYR A 25 19.04 11.78 15.00
CA TYR A 25 18.17 12.04 13.85
C TYR A 25 18.59 13.29 13.08
N GLY A 26 18.99 14.36 13.76
CA GLY A 26 19.49 15.58 13.12
C GLY A 26 20.69 15.34 12.20
N GLU A 27 21.58 14.42 12.58
CA GLU A 27 22.79 14.08 11.83
C GLU A 27 22.61 12.95 10.80
N ASN A 28 21.66 12.04 11.04
CA ASN A 28 21.58 10.76 10.32
C ASN A 28 20.29 10.57 9.51
N GLN A 29 19.35 11.52 9.55
CA GLN A 29 18.13 11.41 8.76
C GLN A 29 18.42 11.29 7.26
N ARG A 30 17.75 10.36 6.59
CA ARG A 30 17.81 10.30 5.12
C ARG A 30 17.13 11.52 4.53
N ASP A 31 17.75 12.10 3.50
CA ASP A 31 17.14 13.11 2.64
C ASP A 31 16.05 12.45 1.79
N LEU A 32 14.79 12.62 2.20
CA LEU A 32 13.61 12.11 1.51
C LEU A 32 12.81 13.30 0.95
N PRO A 33 12.26 13.22 -0.28
CA PRO A 33 11.59 14.36 -0.92
C PRO A 33 10.49 14.98 -0.05
N TRP A 34 9.68 14.13 0.59
CA TRP A 34 8.59 14.53 1.50
C TRP A 34 9.04 15.06 2.87
N ARG A 35 10.34 15.05 3.18
CA ARG A 35 10.89 15.65 4.41
C ARG A 35 11.45 17.05 4.21
N ARG A 36 11.65 17.47 2.95
CA ARG A 36 12.29 18.76 2.62
C ARG A 36 11.42 19.97 2.93
N ALA A 37 10.10 19.79 2.92
CA ALA A 37 9.13 20.80 3.31
C ALA A 37 8.13 20.21 4.31
N ARG A 38 7.59 21.05 5.20
CA ARG A 38 6.50 20.69 6.12
C ARG A 38 5.11 20.91 5.50
N ASP A 39 5.01 20.77 4.19
CA ASP A 39 3.73 20.89 3.48
C ASP A 39 2.78 19.73 3.90
N PRO A 40 1.60 20.02 4.48
CA PRO A 40 0.64 18.99 4.87
C PRO A 40 0.24 18.08 3.71
N TYR A 41 0.19 18.59 2.48
CA TYR A 41 -0.15 17.79 1.31
C TYR A 41 0.95 16.79 0.97
N ALA A 42 2.19 17.26 0.82
CA ALA A 42 3.37 16.41 0.62
C ALA A 42 3.50 15.31 1.70
N VAL A 43 3.33 15.67 2.98
CA VAL A 43 3.36 14.71 4.09
C VAL A 43 2.25 13.69 3.94
N TRP A 44 1.01 14.12 3.72
CA TRP A 44 -0.14 13.23 3.56
C TRP A 44 0.05 12.22 2.41
N ILE A 45 0.49 12.68 1.22
CA ILE A 45 0.76 11.79 0.08
C ILE A 45 1.79 10.73 0.46
N SER A 46 2.91 11.15 1.07
CA SER A 46 3.98 10.23 1.45
C SER A 46 3.52 9.20 2.49
N GLU A 47 2.75 9.61 3.50
CA GLU A 47 2.25 8.73 4.55
C GLU A 47 1.27 7.68 4.00
N ILE A 48 0.38 8.06 3.07
CA ILE A 48 -0.50 7.09 2.40
C ILE A 48 0.32 6.12 1.56
N MET A 49 1.31 6.59 0.80
CA MET A 49 2.17 5.73 -0.03
C MET A 49 3.01 4.77 0.81
N LEU A 50 3.52 5.18 1.96
CA LEU A 50 4.35 4.39 2.86
C LEU A 50 3.58 3.30 3.62
N GLN A 51 2.25 3.30 3.60
CA GLN A 51 1.45 2.21 4.16
C GLN A 51 1.78 0.88 3.46
N GLN A 52 2.41 -0.04 4.19
CA GLN A 52 2.81 -1.36 3.70
C GLN A 52 3.70 -1.34 2.44
N THR A 53 4.40 -0.23 2.18
CA THR A 53 5.31 -0.06 1.03
C THR A 53 6.64 0.49 1.52
N ARG A 54 7.76 0.01 0.97
CA ARG A 54 9.10 0.45 1.42
C ARG A 54 9.48 1.81 0.84
N VAL A 55 10.33 2.55 1.54
CA VAL A 55 10.76 3.92 1.16
C VAL A 55 11.38 3.99 -0.24
N ASP A 56 12.26 3.03 -0.56
CA ASP A 56 12.92 2.90 -1.87
C ASP A 56 11.93 2.68 -3.01
N GLN A 57 10.87 1.92 -2.74
CA GLN A 57 9.79 1.69 -3.69
C GLN A 57 8.87 2.91 -3.83
N VAL A 58 8.64 3.66 -2.75
CA VAL A 58 7.76 4.84 -2.76
C VAL A 58 8.37 6.01 -3.52
N ARG A 59 9.68 6.29 -3.36
CA ARG A 59 10.34 7.46 -3.92
C ARG A 59 9.98 7.76 -5.39
N PRO A 60 10.19 6.84 -6.36
CA PRO A 60 9.92 7.15 -7.76
C PRO A 60 8.42 7.40 -8.04
N TYR A 61 7.52 6.82 -7.25
CA TYR A 61 6.09 7.10 -7.39
C TYR A 61 5.72 8.44 -6.79
N TYR A 62 6.27 8.78 -5.62
CA TYR A 62 6.06 10.07 -4.98
C TYR A 62 6.47 11.20 -5.92
N ASP A 63 7.67 11.11 -6.51
CA ASP A 63 8.19 12.16 -7.39
C ASP A 63 7.26 12.40 -8.59
N ARG A 64 6.89 11.33 -9.33
CA ARG A 64 5.95 11.44 -10.46
C ARG A 64 4.55 11.88 -10.05
N PHE A 65 4.08 11.46 -8.87
CA PHE A 65 2.75 11.79 -8.39
C PHE A 65 2.66 13.27 -8.00
N MET A 66 3.68 13.80 -7.31
CA MET A 66 3.76 15.21 -6.94
C MET A 66 4.01 16.10 -8.16
N GLU A 67 4.74 15.62 -9.17
CA GLU A 67 4.86 16.33 -10.45
C GLU A 67 3.50 16.43 -11.17
N ARG A 68 2.73 15.34 -11.22
CA ARG A 68 1.42 15.31 -11.88
C ARG A 68 0.32 16.02 -11.09
N PHE A 69 0.36 15.92 -9.76
CA PHE A 69 -0.61 16.52 -8.85
C PHE A 69 0.13 17.35 -7.79
N PRO A 70 0.59 18.58 -8.12
CA PRO A 70 1.43 19.36 -7.21
C PRO A 70 0.71 19.86 -5.96
N THR A 71 -0.62 19.94 -5.99
CA THR A 71 -1.42 20.41 -4.84
C THR A 71 -2.66 19.55 -4.64
N VAL A 72 -3.26 19.63 -3.45
CA VAL A 72 -4.54 18.96 -3.16
C VAL A 72 -5.64 19.36 -4.14
N ALA A 73 -5.64 20.59 -4.64
CA ALA A 73 -6.59 21.06 -5.65
C ALA A 73 -6.40 20.36 -7.01
N HIS A 74 -5.16 20.12 -7.44
CA HIS A 74 -4.88 19.35 -8.66
C HIS A 74 -5.37 17.91 -8.51
N LEU A 75 -5.09 17.28 -7.37
CA LEU A 75 -5.52 15.93 -7.08
C LEU A 75 -7.06 15.82 -7.01
N GLY A 76 -7.72 16.72 -6.30
CA GLY A 76 -9.18 16.72 -6.15
C GLY A 76 -9.93 16.91 -7.47
N LYS A 77 -9.40 17.75 -8.38
CA LYS A 77 -10.00 17.99 -9.71
C LYS A 77 -9.70 16.91 -10.74
N ALA A 78 -8.67 16.08 -10.52
CA ALA A 78 -8.28 15.06 -11.48
C ALA A 78 -9.36 13.97 -11.64
N PRO A 79 -9.54 13.42 -12.86
CA PRO A 79 -10.28 12.19 -13.05
C PRO A 79 -9.69 11.03 -12.22
N LEU A 80 -10.54 10.18 -11.63
CA LEU A 80 -10.07 9.04 -10.85
C LEU A 80 -9.16 8.10 -11.67
N GLU A 81 -9.43 7.96 -12.97
CA GLU A 81 -8.62 7.15 -13.88
C GLU A 81 -7.17 7.64 -13.94
N ASP A 82 -6.95 8.95 -13.96
CA ASP A 82 -5.61 9.55 -13.96
C ASP A 82 -4.86 9.29 -12.66
N VAL A 83 -5.57 9.34 -11.52
CA VAL A 83 -5.00 9.04 -10.21
C VAL A 83 -4.63 7.56 -10.11
N LEU A 84 -5.51 6.66 -10.56
CA LEU A 84 -5.24 5.22 -10.59
C LEU A 84 -4.06 4.89 -11.52
N LYS A 85 -3.93 5.62 -12.64
CA LYS A 85 -2.80 5.47 -13.55
C LYS A 85 -1.49 5.95 -12.92
N ALA A 86 -1.49 7.06 -12.20
CA ALA A 86 -0.31 7.52 -11.46
C ALA A 86 0.08 6.56 -10.31
N TRP A 87 -0.89 5.83 -9.76
CA TRP A 87 -0.70 4.83 -8.70
C TRP A 87 -0.34 3.42 -9.23
N GLU A 88 -0.37 3.22 -10.54
CA GLU A 88 -0.27 1.92 -11.18
C GLU A 88 1.04 1.20 -10.81
N GLY A 89 0.91 0.02 -10.19
CA GLY A 89 2.05 -0.81 -9.77
C GLY A 89 2.39 -0.72 -8.27
N MET A 90 1.90 0.29 -7.55
CA MET A 90 2.16 0.43 -6.10
C MET A 90 1.32 -0.56 -5.25
N GLY A 91 0.22 -1.07 -5.79
CA GLY A 91 -0.69 -1.97 -5.08
C GLY A 91 -1.54 -1.26 -4.02
N TYR A 92 -2.44 -2.02 -3.38
CA TYR A 92 -3.42 -1.51 -2.41
C TYR A 92 -4.21 -0.28 -2.92
N TYR A 93 -4.80 -0.40 -4.11
CA TYR A 93 -5.47 0.70 -4.83
C TYR A 93 -6.63 1.38 -4.08
N ALA A 94 -7.19 0.74 -3.05
CA ALA A 94 -8.12 1.42 -2.15
C ALA A 94 -7.51 2.67 -1.50
N ARG A 95 -6.18 2.69 -1.28
CA ARG A 95 -5.45 3.89 -0.81
C ARG A 95 -5.60 5.04 -1.80
N ALA A 96 -5.34 4.82 -3.09
CA ALA A 96 -5.47 5.84 -4.13
C ALA A 96 -6.90 6.38 -4.24
N ARG A 97 -7.89 5.49 -4.20
CA ARG A 97 -9.31 5.88 -4.27
C ARG A 97 -9.75 6.70 -3.06
N ASN A 98 -9.38 6.27 -1.86
CA ASN A 98 -9.71 7.00 -0.64
C ASN A 98 -8.96 8.33 -0.57
N LEU A 99 -7.68 8.36 -0.96
CA LEU A 99 -6.88 9.57 -1.07
C LEU A 99 -7.53 10.59 -2.03
N HIS A 100 -7.98 10.14 -3.21
CA HIS A 100 -8.69 10.99 -4.16
C HIS A 100 -10.00 11.52 -3.60
N ARG A 101 -10.82 10.65 -2.97
CA ARG A 101 -12.08 11.06 -2.34
C ARG A 101 -11.85 12.08 -1.23
N ALA A 102 -10.86 11.87 -0.38
CA ALA A 102 -10.48 12.83 0.66
C ALA A 102 -9.94 14.14 0.08
N ALA A 103 -9.18 14.10 -1.03
CA ALA A 103 -8.70 15.33 -1.67
C ALA A 103 -9.86 16.16 -2.21
N ARG A 104 -10.90 15.51 -2.76
CA ARG A 104 -12.15 16.17 -3.14
C ARG A 104 -12.85 16.79 -1.94
N THR A 105 -13.04 16.06 -0.85
CA THR A 105 -13.60 16.60 0.40
C THR A 105 -12.80 17.81 0.90
N VAL A 106 -11.47 17.78 0.86
CA VAL A 106 -10.63 18.93 1.24
C VAL A 106 -10.86 20.14 0.35
N VAL A 107 -11.01 19.94 -0.97
CA VAL A 107 -11.30 21.04 -1.90
C VAL A 107 -12.71 21.59 -1.69
N ASP A 108 -13.70 20.71 -1.62
CA ASP A 108 -15.12 21.06 -1.65
C ASP A 108 -15.62 21.59 -0.29
N GLU A 109 -15.17 21.00 0.82
CA GLU A 109 -15.68 21.29 2.16
C GLU A 109 -14.69 22.09 3.04
N HIS A 110 -13.39 22.05 2.72
CA HIS A 110 -12.34 22.73 3.49
C HIS A 110 -11.61 23.82 2.70
N GLY A 111 -12.14 24.23 1.55
CA GLY A 111 -11.58 25.33 0.74
C GLY A 111 -10.15 25.06 0.23
N GLY A 112 -9.78 23.80 0.06
CA GLY A 112 -8.44 23.39 -0.37
C GLY A 112 -7.40 23.38 0.75
N GLN A 113 -7.79 23.57 2.02
CA GLN A 113 -6.89 23.53 3.16
C GLN A 113 -7.04 22.20 3.91
N ILE A 114 -5.95 21.47 4.08
CA ILE A 114 -5.94 20.25 4.90
C ILE A 114 -6.17 20.66 6.36
N PRO A 115 -7.19 20.12 7.05
CA PRO A 115 -7.51 20.54 8.41
C PRO A 115 -6.40 20.15 9.40
N ASP A 116 -6.05 21.09 10.28
CA ASP A 116 -5.13 20.87 11.40
C ASP A 116 -5.86 20.47 12.71
N ASP A 117 -7.19 20.38 12.64
CA ASP A 117 -8.04 19.88 13.71
C ASP A 117 -8.09 18.34 13.69
N PRO A 118 -7.85 17.67 14.83
CA PRO A 118 -7.85 16.22 14.91
C PRO A 118 -9.17 15.53 14.55
N ALA A 119 -10.33 16.13 14.86
CA ALA A 119 -11.61 15.51 14.52
C ALA A 119 -11.85 15.62 13.01
N ARG A 120 -11.68 16.82 12.45
CA ARG A 120 -11.88 17.08 11.01
C ARG A 120 -10.96 16.25 10.11
N ILE A 121 -9.68 16.10 10.49
CA ILE A 121 -8.75 15.30 9.67
C ILE A 121 -9.07 13.79 9.74
N LEU A 122 -9.65 13.31 10.85
CA LEU A 122 -10.06 11.91 11.01
C LEU A 122 -11.32 11.58 10.22
N ASP A 123 -12.18 12.57 9.97
CA ASP A 123 -13.38 12.40 9.16
C ASP A 123 -13.06 12.25 7.66
N LEU A 124 -11.83 12.58 7.24
CA LEU A 124 -11.41 12.44 5.85
C LEU A 124 -11.28 10.96 5.41
N PRO A 125 -11.85 10.59 4.25
CA PRO A 125 -11.78 9.23 3.72
C PRO A 125 -10.38 8.60 3.68
N GLY A 126 -10.21 7.47 4.34
CA GLY A 126 -8.95 6.71 4.35
C GLY A 126 -7.86 7.30 5.26
N ILE A 127 -8.15 8.36 6.01
CA ILE A 127 -7.28 8.85 7.07
C ILE A 127 -7.70 8.18 8.38
N GLY A 128 -6.87 7.23 8.84
CA GLY A 128 -7.05 6.62 10.16
C GLY A 128 -6.26 7.34 11.26
N PRO A 129 -6.37 6.89 12.52
CA PRO A 129 -5.65 7.47 13.67
C PRO A 129 -4.14 7.64 13.47
N TYR A 130 -3.50 6.66 12.81
CA TYR A 130 -2.09 6.73 12.46
C TYR A 130 -1.79 7.91 11.53
N THR A 131 -2.45 7.96 10.37
CA THR A 131 -2.20 8.97 9.34
C THR A 131 -2.53 10.37 9.84
N ALA A 132 -3.64 10.51 10.59
CA ALA A 132 -4.00 11.77 11.24
C ALA A 132 -2.88 12.24 12.18
N ALA A 133 -2.41 11.39 13.10
CA ALA A 133 -1.33 11.75 14.01
C ALA A 133 -0.02 12.10 13.28
N ALA A 134 0.29 11.40 12.19
CA ALA A 134 1.47 11.67 11.37
C ALA A 134 1.39 13.07 10.72
N ILE A 135 0.30 13.38 10.02
CA ILE A 135 0.11 14.69 9.39
C ILE A 135 0.13 15.80 10.44
N LEU A 136 -0.66 15.65 11.51
CA LEU A 136 -0.79 16.67 12.57
C LEU A 136 0.54 16.94 13.27
N SER A 137 1.34 15.92 13.54
CA SER A 137 2.62 16.10 14.23
C SER A 137 3.72 16.63 13.32
N ILE A 138 3.82 16.12 12.09
CA ILE A 138 4.90 16.45 11.16
C ILE A 138 4.67 17.82 10.50
N ALA A 139 3.46 18.06 9.98
CA ALA A 139 3.16 19.26 9.22
C ALA A 139 2.66 20.41 10.11
N PHE A 140 1.81 20.09 11.10
CA PHE A 140 1.16 21.10 11.95
C PHE A 140 1.78 21.23 13.35
N GLY A 141 2.82 20.47 13.67
CA GLY A 141 3.53 20.56 14.95
C GLY A 141 2.71 20.17 16.18
N ARG A 142 1.58 19.46 16.01
CA ARG A 142 0.74 19.01 17.12
C ARG A 142 1.40 17.86 17.88
N ASP A 143 1.33 17.90 19.20
CA ASP A 143 1.90 16.86 20.06
C ASP A 143 1.07 15.58 20.07
N ARG A 144 1.22 14.79 18.99
CA ARG A 144 0.56 13.49 18.81
C ARG A 144 1.60 12.40 18.59
N PRO A 145 1.57 11.28 19.35
CA PRO A 145 2.46 10.16 19.10
C PRO A 145 2.02 9.40 17.85
N VAL A 146 3.01 8.89 17.10
CA VAL A 146 2.79 8.07 15.91
C VAL A 146 3.40 6.69 16.14
N VAL A 147 2.61 5.64 15.90
CA VAL A 147 3.01 4.26 16.16
C VAL A 147 2.79 3.41 14.90
N ASP A 148 3.79 3.34 14.03
CA ASP A 148 3.82 2.42 12.88
C ASP A 148 4.47 1.07 13.24
N GLY A 149 4.64 0.19 12.24
CA GLY A 149 5.34 -1.10 12.44
C GLY A 149 6.81 -0.96 12.85
N ASN A 150 7.48 0.15 12.53
CA ASN A 150 8.83 0.44 12.99
C ASN A 150 8.85 0.81 14.47
N VAL A 151 7.97 1.74 14.87
CA VAL A 151 7.82 2.19 16.26
C VAL A 151 7.35 1.05 17.15
N VAL A 152 6.39 0.23 16.72
CA VAL A 152 5.98 -0.99 17.43
C VAL A 152 7.19 -1.85 17.78
N ARG A 153 8.07 -2.12 16.81
CA ARG A 153 9.27 -2.92 17.02
C ARG A 153 10.28 -2.26 17.96
N VAL A 154 10.51 -0.95 17.79
CA VAL A 154 11.38 -0.19 18.69
C VAL A 154 10.85 -0.23 20.12
N LEU A 155 9.57 0.03 20.34
CA LEU A 155 8.94 0.02 21.66
C LEU A 155 8.95 -1.38 22.28
N SER A 156 8.65 -2.43 21.49
CA SER A 156 8.70 -3.81 21.97
C SER A 156 10.09 -4.17 22.49
N ARG A 157 11.16 -3.72 21.85
CA ARG A 157 12.53 -3.97 22.29
C ARG A 157 12.95 -3.06 23.43
N LEU A 158 12.65 -1.76 23.33
CA LEU A 158 13.00 -0.75 24.33
C LEU A 158 12.44 -1.12 25.71
N PHE A 159 11.19 -1.61 25.75
CA PHE A 159 10.48 -1.93 27.00
C PHE A 159 10.33 -3.44 27.25
N HIS A 160 10.97 -4.30 26.46
CA HIS A 160 10.87 -5.77 26.55
C HIS A 160 9.41 -6.26 26.58
N LEU A 161 8.59 -5.80 25.63
CA LEU A 161 7.20 -6.22 25.49
C LEU A 161 7.12 -7.56 24.76
N THR A 162 6.63 -8.59 25.45
CA THR A 162 6.54 -9.98 24.94
C THR A 162 5.15 -10.37 24.46
N ASP A 163 4.16 -9.50 24.68
CA ASP A 163 2.79 -9.68 24.24
C ASP A 163 2.64 -9.55 22.72
N ASN A 164 1.52 -10.04 22.20
CA ASN A 164 1.19 -9.96 20.78
C ASN A 164 0.90 -8.50 20.41
N PRO A 165 1.75 -7.85 19.57
CA PRO A 165 1.64 -6.41 19.29
C PRO A 165 0.35 -6.04 18.56
N ALA A 166 -0.32 -7.02 17.95
CA ALA A 166 -1.57 -6.79 17.25
C ALA A 166 -2.82 -6.99 18.14
N SER A 167 -2.67 -7.31 19.42
CA SER A 167 -3.79 -7.26 20.38
C SER A 167 -4.17 -5.82 20.70
N SER A 168 -5.45 -5.56 21.00
CA SER A 168 -5.94 -4.23 21.38
C SER A 168 -5.26 -3.70 22.65
N ALA A 169 -5.03 -4.58 23.63
CA ALA A 169 -4.32 -4.25 24.87
C ALA A 169 -2.85 -3.83 24.61
N ALA A 170 -2.12 -4.57 23.77
CA ALA A 170 -0.75 -4.21 23.39
C ALA A 170 -0.69 -2.86 22.68
N ARG A 171 -1.59 -2.62 21.72
CA ARG A 171 -1.68 -1.34 21.00
C ARG A 171 -1.90 -0.16 21.96
N LYS A 172 -2.91 -0.25 22.84
CA LYS A 172 -3.18 0.78 23.85
C LYS A 172 -1.97 1.05 24.75
N ARG A 173 -1.24 0.00 25.13
CA ARG A 173 -0.01 0.11 25.91
C ARG A 173 1.10 0.81 25.13
N MET A 174 1.29 0.46 23.86
CA MET A 174 2.29 1.09 22.98
C MET A 174 1.98 2.56 22.74
N ASP A 175 0.71 2.92 22.51
CA ASP A 175 0.28 4.31 22.38
C ASP A 175 0.59 5.12 23.64
N GLY A 176 0.34 4.55 24.83
CA GLY A 176 0.69 5.16 26.11
C GLY A 176 2.20 5.27 26.35
N LEU A 177 3.00 4.32 25.85
CA LEU A 177 4.48 4.41 25.90
C LEU A 177 5.00 5.49 24.95
N ALA A 178 4.50 5.52 23.72
CA ALA A 178 4.85 6.53 22.73
C ALA A 178 4.50 7.94 23.21
N GLY A 179 3.31 8.13 23.79
CA GLY A 179 2.89 9.40 24.38
C GLY A 179 3.80 9.86 25.52
N ARG A 180 4.25 8.95 26.39
CA ARG A 180 5.19 9.28 27.47
C ARG A 180 6.58 9.68 26.95
N LEU A 181 7.06 9.03 25.89
CA LEU A 181 8.37 9.35 25.30
C LEU A 181 8.36 10.60 24.44
N LEU A 182 7.20 11.00 23.91
CA LEU A 182 7.04 12.10 22.96
C LEU A 182 7.74 13.38 23.42
N ALA A 183 8.51 14.01 22.52
CA ALA A 183 9.10 15.31 22.79
C ALA A 183 8.10 16.42 22.47
N THR A 184 7.41 16.93 23.49
CA THR A 184 6.47 18.06 23.38
C THR A 184 7.10 19.25 22.66
N GLY A 185 6.38 19.87 21.71
CA GLY A 185 6.86 20.94 20.84
C GLY A 185 7.78 20.48 19.70
N ARG A 186 8.21 19.22 19.70
CA ARG A 186 9.03 18.59 18.64
C ARG A 186 8.48 17.22 18.24
N ALA A 187 7.18 16.99 18.40
CA ALA A 187 6.55 15.70 18.15
C ALA A 187 6.79 15.19 16.72
N GLY A 188 6.72 16.05 15.71
CA GLY A 188 7.02 15.70 14.33
C GLY A 188 8.42 15.11 14.15
N ASP A 189 9.46 15.81 14.62
CA ASP A 189 10.85 15.33 14.56
C ASP A 189 11.02 14.04 15.35
N PHE A 190 10.42 13.96 16.55
CA PHE A 190 10.51 12.79 17.41
C PHE A 190 9.88 11.55 16.78
N ASN A 191 8.69 11.69 16.21
CA ASN A 191 7.99 10.62 15.52
C ASN A 191 8.81 10.12 14.32
N GLN A 192 9.32 11.05 13.51
CA GLN A 192 10.18 10.69 12.39
C GLN A 192 11.48 10.03 12.83
N ALA A 193 12.09 10.48 13.93
CA ALA A 193 13.28 9.87 14.51
C ALA A 193 13.02 8.43 14.99
N MET A 194 11.88 8.17 15.64
CA MET A 194 11.49 6.81 16.04
C MET A 194 11.27 5.89 14.84
N MET A 195 10.61 6.39 13.78
CA MET A 195 10.42 5.65 12.53
C MET A 195 11.75 5.38 11.82
N GLU A 196 12.63 6.38 11.74
CA GLU A 196 13.96 6.28 11.14
C GLU A 196 14.86 5.30 11.89
N LEU A 197 14.84 5.34 13.22
CA LEU A 197 15.56 4.41 14.08
C LEU A 197 15.12 2.98 13.80
N GLY A 198 13.81 2.72 13.75
CA GLY A 198 13.29 1.40 13.40
C GLY A 198 13.67 0.98 11.99
N ALA A 199 13.59 1.89 11.02
CA ALA A 199 13.87 1.60 9.62
C ALA A 199 15.35 1.28 9.34
N THR A 200 16.27 1.94 10.04
CA THR A 200 17.71 1.91 9.69
C THR A 200 18.59 1.17 10.71
N ILE A 201 18.30 1.28 12.01
CA ILE A 201 19.15 0.74 13.08
C ILE A 201 18.49 -0.46 13.75
N CYS A 202 17.28 -0.26 14.29
CA CYS A 202 16.52 -1.28 15.00
C CYS A 202 15.69 -2.10 14.00
N THR A 203 16.36 -2.74 13.04
CA THR A 203 15.77 -3.48 11.91
C THR A 203 15.09 -4.79 12.34
N PRO A 204 14.19 -5.37 11.51
CA PRO A 204 13.51 -6.63 11.86
C PRO A 204 14.46 -7.78 12.18
N SER A 205 15.55 -7.90 11.42
CA SER A 205 16.64 -8.87 11.59
C SER A 205 17.97 -8.14 11.69
N ASN A 206 18.91 -8.66 12.48
CA ASN A 206 20.25 -8.12 12.68
C ASN A 206 20.26 -6.63 13.05
N PRO A 207 19.56 -6.21 14.13
CA PRO A 207 19.54 -4.81 14.54
C PRO A 207 20.95 -4.35 14.94
N ARG A 208 21.35 -3.16 14.46
CA ARG A 208 22.67 -2.56 14.68
C ARG A 208 22.77 -1.94 16.08
N CYS A 209 22.69 -2.78 17.09
CA CYS A 209 22.55 -2.33 18.49
C CYS A 209 23.76 -1.51 18.97
N GLY A 210 24.97 -1.78 18.45
CA GLY A 210 26.18 -1.00 18.78
C GLY A 210 26.16 0.44 18.27
N GLU A 211 25.42 0.70 17.17
CA GLU A 211 25.23 2.04 16.58
C GLU A 211 23.97 2.75 17.13
N CYS A 212 23.19 2.08 17.98
CA CYS A 212 21.89 2.59 18.39
C CYS A 212 22.02 3.71 19.43
N PRO A 213 21.54 4.95 19.13
CA PRO A 213 21.71 6.10 20.02
C PRO A 213 20.97 5.94 21.36
N VAL A 214 19.96 5.06 21.39
CA VAL A 214 19.14 4.78 22.57
C VAL A 214 19.42 3.40 23.18
N ASN A 215 20.53 2.77 22.80
CA ASN A 215 20.97 1.49 23.36
C ASN A 215 21.00 1.46 24.91
N PRO A 216 21.53 2.50 25.61
CA PRO A 216 21.61 2.49 27.07
C PRO A 216 20.25 2.32 27.78
N TYR A 217 19.15 2.65 27.08
CA TYR A 217 17.78 2.60 27.59
C TYR A 217 17.03 1.31 27.19
N CYS A 218 17.62 0.46 26.33
CA CYS A 218 16.94 -0.70 25.75
C CYS A 218 16.93 -1.92 26.70
N ALA A 219 15.75 -2.24 27.24
CA ALA A 219 15.57 -3.39 28.12
C ALA A 219 15.87 -4.72 27.41
N ALA A 220 15.39 -4.92 26.17
CA ALA A 220 15.66 -6.16 25.43
C ALA A 220 17.16 -6.39 25.19
N ARG A 221 17.96 -5.34 24.97
CA ARG A 221 19.41 -5.50 24.80
C ARG A 221 20.11 -5.92 26.09
N LYS A 222 19.61 -5.47 27.26
CA LYS A 222 20.12 -5.83 28.58
C LYS A 222 19.73 -7.25 28.98
N LEU A 223 18.52 -7.67 28.62
CA LEU A 223 17.90 -8.91 29.10
C LEU A 223 18.02 -10.09 28.14
N LEU A 224 18.20 -9.84 26.84
CA LEU A 224 18.20 -10.89 25.82
C LEU A 224 19.56 -10.95 25.08
N PRO A 225 20.04 -12.16 24.74
CA PRO A 225 21.18 -12.32 23.83
C PRO A 225 20.91 -11.72 22.44
N ASP A 226 19.68 -11.88 21.95
CA ASP A 226 19.24 -11.34 20.67
C ASP A 226 17.89 -10.59 20.81
N PRO A 227 17.85 -9.25 20.66
CA PRO A 227 16.60 -8.49 20.68
C PRO A 227 15.74 -8.69 19.43
N SER A 228 16.25 -9.33 18.37
CA SER A 228 15.51 -9.56 17.12
C SER A 228 14.33 -10.52 17.26
N VAL A 229 14.30 -11.30 18.34
CA VAL A 229 13.17 -12.16 18.72
C VAL A 229 11.88 -11.38 19.06
N LEU A 230 12.02 -10.06 19.29
CA LEU A 230 10.89 -9.14 19.50
C LEU A 230 10.67 -8.22 18.29
N PRO A 231 9.41 -7.86 17.98
CA PRO A 231 8.18 -8.38 18.60
C PRO A 231 7.89 -9.82 18.18
N ARG A 232 7.12 -10.57 18.99
CA ARG A 232 6.72 -11.94 18.67
C ARG A 232 5.91 -11.96 17.36
N LYS A 233 6.39 -12.73 16.38
CA LYS A 233 5.70 -12.90 15.09
C LYS A 233 4.47 -13.79 15.27
N ARG A 234 3.38 -13.45 14.60
CA ARG A 234 2.24 -14.37 14.45
C ARG A 234 2.57 -15.45 13.43
N PRO A 235 2.10 -16.70 13.64
CA PRO A 235 2.05 -17.69 12.57
C PRO A 235 1.30 -17.11 11.36
N ARG A 236 1.82 -17.36 10.14
CA ARG A 236 1.14 -16.96 8.92
C ARG A 236 0.00 -17.94 8.66
N ALA A 237 -1.22 -17.43 8.46
CA ALA A 237 -2.32 -18.24 8.00
C ALA A 237 -2.01 -18.80 6.59
N GLN A 238 -2.52 -19.99 6.28
CA GLN A 238 -2.52 -20.49 4.90
C GLN A 238 -3.29 -19.51 4.00
N ARG A 239 -2.72 -19.24 2.83
CA ARG A 239 -3.34 -18.39 1.83
C ARG A 239 -4.14 -19.28 0.88
N PRO A 240 -5.44 -19.01 0.65
CA PRO A 240 -6.19 -19.72 -0.38
C PRO A 240 -5.55 -19.45 -1.75
N HIS A 241 -5.58 -20.45 -2.62
CA HIS A 241 -5.16 -20.33 -4.03
C HIS A 241 -6.39 -20.16 -4.92
N ARG A 242 -6.35 -19.21 -5.86
CA ARG A 242 -7.43 -18.94 -6.82
C ARG A 242 -6.95 -19.17 -8.24
N HIS A 243 -7.76 -19.86 -9.04
CA HIS A 243 -7.56 -19.97 -10.48
C HIS A 243 -8.43 -18.95 -11.19
N VAL A 244 -7.82 -18.14 -12.05
CA VAL A 244 -8.47 -17.08 -12.81
C VAL A 244 -8.17 -17.29 -14.28
N VAL A 245 -9.18 -17.12 -15.12
CA VAL A 245 -8.99 -17.09 -16.58
C VAL A 245 -9.33 -15.70 -17.11
N ALA A 246 -8.64 -15.29 -18.18
CA ALA A 246 -8.90 -14.04 -18.87
C ALA A 246 -8.79 -14.20 -20.38
N GLY A 247 -9.69 -13.55 -21.12
CA GLY A 247 -9.76 -13.56 -22.58
C GLY A 247 -9.29 -12.23 -23.17
N ILE A 248 -8.21 -12.29 -23.94
CA ILE A 248 -7.82 -11.20 -24.84
C ILE A 248 -8.68 -11.36 -26.09
N VAL A 249 -9.88 -10.77 -26.05
CA VAL A 249 -10.88 -10.90 -27.11
C VAL A 249 -10.60 -9.88 -28.20
N HIS A 250 -10.29 -10.36 -29.40
CA HIS A 250 -10.00 -9.57 -30.59
C HIS A 250 -11.26 -9.35 -31.42
N ARG A 251 -11.45 -8.11 -31.89
CA ARG A 251 -12.42 -7.73 -32.93
C ARG A 251 -11.77 -6.68 -33.81
N ASN A 252 -11.49 -7.05 -35.07
CA ASN A 252 -10.68 -6.24 -35.98
C ASN A 252 -9.30 -5.90 -35.37
N ASP A 253 -8.91 -4.62 -35.36
CA ASP A 253 -7.66 -4.11 -34.78
C ASP A 253 -7.75 -3.80 -33.28
N LYS A 254 -8.85 -4.20 -32.61
CA LYS A 254 -9.14 -3.86 -31.21
C LYS A 254 -9.22 -5.09 -30.32
N VAL A 255 -9.00 -4.85 -29.03
CA VAL A 255 -9.23 -5.79 -27.94
C VAL A 255 -10.24 -5.25 -26.95
N LEU A 256 -11.02 -6.15 -26.34
CA LEU A 256 -12.01 -5.80 -25.32
C LEU A 256 -11.35 -5.69 -23.95
N ILE A 257 -11.61 -4.59 -23.25
CA ILE A 257 -11.26 -4.38 -21.84
C ILE A 257 -12.52 -4.02 -21.05
N VAL A 258 -12.52 -4.41 -19.77
CA VAL A 258 -13.63 -4.16 -18.85
C VAL A 258 -13.08 -3.46 -17.61
N ARG A 259 -13.82 -2.46 -17.11
CA ARG A 259 -13.48 -1.76 -15.89
C ARG A 259 -14.08 -2.47 -14.69
N ARG A 260 -13.25 -2.80 -13.71
CA ARG A 260 -13.71 -3.39 -12.44
C ARG A 260 -14.59 -2.38 -11.69
N PRO A 261 -15.61 -2.84 -10.95
CA PRO A 261 -16.36 -1.99 -10.02
C PRO A 261 -15.44 -1.20 -9.12
N THR A 262 -15.83 0.00 -8.69
CA THR A 262 -15.00 0.83 -7.80
C THR A 262 -14.81 0.19 -6.42
N ASP A 263 -15.79 -0.60 -5.99
CA ASP A 263 -15.75 -1.33 -4.73
C ASP A 263 -15.08 -2.71 -4.88
N GLY A 264 -14.49 -3.18 -3.78
CA GLY A 264 -13.82 -4.47 -3.75
C GLY A 264 -12.39 -4.49 -4.31
N LEU A 265 -11.94 -5.70 -4.64
CA LEU A 265 -10.56 -6.00 -5.01
C LEU A 265 -10.20 -5.34 -6.35
N LEU A 266 -9.09 -4.59 -6.36
CA LEU A 266 -8.56 -3.91 -7.55
C LEU A 266 -9.56 -2.93 -8.17
N GLY A 267 -10.49 -2.40 -7.37
CA GLY A 267 -11.61 -1.63 -7.90
C GLY A 267 -11.23 -0.38 -8.68
N GLY A 268 -11.96 -0.15 -9.78
CA GLY A 268 -11.76 0.95 -10.73
C GLY A 268 -10.64 0.73 -11.77
N LEU A 269 -9.85 -0.35 -11.66
CA LEU A 269 -8.84 -0.71 -12.65
C LEU A 269 -9.46 -1.42 -13.87
N TRP A 270 -8.73 -1.41 -14.97
CA TRP A 270 -9.08 -2.14 -16.18
C TRP A 270 -8.51 -3.57 -16.15
N GLU A 271 -9.19 -4.48 -16.82
CA GLU A 271 -8.75 -5.86 -17.03
C GLU A 271 -9.25 -6.42 -18.36
N PHE A 272 -8.64 -7.53 -18.78
CA PHE A 272 -9.27 -8.35 -19.82
C PHE A 272 -10.41 -9.15 -19.18
N PRO A 273 -11.55 -9.32 -19.88
CA PRO A 273 -12.69 -10.01 -19.31
C PRO A 273 -12.39 -11.47 -18.98
N GLY A 274 -13.05 -11.98 -17.95
CA GLY A 274 -12.83 -13.32 -17.42
C GLY A 274 -13.34 -13.44 -15.99
N GLY A 275 -12.95 -14.51 -15.30
CA GLY A 275 -13.53 -14.85 -14.00
C GLY A 275 -12.69 -15.81 -13.18
N VAL A 276 -13.08 -15.96 -11.91
CA VAL A 276 -12.51 -16.96 -11.00
C VAL A 276 -13.16 -18.30 -11.27
N VAL A 277 -12.37 -19.32 -11.60
CA VAL A 277 -12.87 -20.65 -11.90
C VAL A 277 -13.40 -21.30 -10.61
N SER A 278 -14.69 -21.60 -10.56
CA SER A 278 -15.28 -22.50 -9.57
C SER A 278 -14.97 -23.96 -9.95
N LYS A 279 -14.69 -24.81 -8.94
CA LYS A 279 -14.19 -26.20 -9.01
C LYS A 279 -14.37 -26.98 -10.34
N GLU A 280 -13.31 -27.68 -10.74
CA GLU A 280 -13.27 -28.80 -11.70
C GLU A 280 -13.64 -28.53 -13.18
N VAL A 281 -13.66 -27.27 -13.62
CA VAL A 281 -13.87 -26.93 -15.05
C VAL A 281 -12.56 -26.52 -15.75
N VAL A 282 -12.36 -27.03 -16.97
CA VAL A 282 -11.22 -26.73 -17.86
C VAL A 282 -11.30 -25.28 -18.35
N GLY A 283 -10.22 -24.51 -18.14
CA GLY A 283 -10.21 -23.04 -18.25
C GLY A 283 -10.71 -22.41 -19.56
N LYS A 284 -10.79 -23.16 -20.67
CA LYS A 284 -11.34 -22.66 -21.95
C LYS A 284 -12.87 -22.63 -22.00
N SER A 285 -13.55 -23.70 -21.55
CA SER A 285 -15.01 -23.77 -21.58
C SER A 285 -15.62 -22.78 -20.59
N PHE A 286 -15.03 -22.67 -19.39
CA PHE A 286 -15.41 -21.66 -18.41
C PHE A 286 -15.30 -20.25 -19.00
N LEU A 287 -14.22 -19.93 -19.73
CA LEU A 287 -14.07 -18.59 -20.32
C LEU A 287 -15.20 -18.27 -21.30
N THR A 288 -15.56 -19.19 -22.19
CA THR A 288 -16.65 -18.97 -23.15
C THR A 288 -18.00 -18.76 -22.44
N GLU A 289 -18.31 -19.58 -21.44
CA GLU A 289 -19.52 -19.43 -20.63
C GLU A 289 -19.53 -18.10 -19.87
N GLU A 290 -18.40 -17.71 -19.29
CA GLU A 290 -18.25 -16.46 -18.56
C GLU A 290 -18.46 -15.25 -19.46
N MET A 291 -17.94 -15.24 -20.68
CA MET A 291 -18.17 -14.15 -21.64
C MET A 291 -19.63 -14.00 -22.01
N LYS A 292 -20.34 -15.13 -22.21
CA LYS A 292 -21.76 -15.12 -22.49
C LYS A 292 -22.58 -14.61 -21.31
N ASN A 293 -22.24 -15.08 -20.11
CA ASN A 293 -22.97 -14.75 -18.89
C ASN A 293 -22.71 -13.31 -18.42
N THR A 294 -21.47 -12.83 -18.50
CA THR A 294 -21.10 -11.52 -17.94
C THR A 294 -21.13 -10.40 -18.97
N LEU A 295 -20.88 -10.69 -20.25
CA LEU A 295 -20.70 -9.67 -21.29
C LEU A 295 -21.66 -9.78 -22.48
N GLU A 296 -22.52 -10.81 -22.53
CA GLU A 296 -23.46 -11.04 -23.62
C GLU A 296 -22.79 -11.17 -25.00
N ILE A 297 -21.59 -11.78 -25.05
CA ILE A 297 -20.85 -12.05 -26.29
C ILE A 297 -20.49 -13.52 -26.42
N ASP A 298 -20.45 -13.99 -27.66
CA ASP A 298 -19.90 -15.30 -28.01
C ASP A 298 -18.46 -15.13 -28.54
N ILE A 299 -17.57 -16.00 -28.09
CA ILE A 299 -16.15 -15.98 -28.45
C ILE A 299 -15.66 -17.36 -28.88
N ARG A 300 -14.58 -17.38 -29.67
CA ARG A 300 -13.78 -18.59 -29.93
C ARG A 300 -12.42 -18.47 -29.26
N VAL A 301 -12.04 -19.43 -28.42
CA VAL A 301 -10.71 -19.49 -27.82
C VAL A 301 -9.71 -20.09 -28.82
N GLU A 302 -8.74 -19.28 -29.26
CA GLU A 302 -7.76 -19.69 -30.27
C GLU A 302 -6.56 -20.42 -29.63
N ARG A 303 -5.92 -19.78 -28.65
CA ARG A 303 -4.69 -20.30 -28.02
C ARG A 303 -4.48 -19.76 -26.61
N THR A 304 -3.71 -20.50 -25.83
CA THR A 304 -3.19 -20.01 -24.55
C THR A 304 -2.06 -19.00 -24.83
N VAL A 305 -2.10 -17.86 -24.16
CA VAL A 305 -1.08 -16.81 -24.24
C VAL A 305 -0.04 -16.98 -23.13
N ALA A 306 -0.50 -17.11 -21.88
CA ALA A 306 0.39 -17.29 -20.73
C ALA A 306 -0.34 -17.89 -19.53
N THR A 307 0.41 -18.54 -18.64
CA THR A 307 -0.01 -18.89 -17.28
C THR A 307 0.87 -18.15 -16.28
N LEU A 308 0.28 -17.29 -15.46
CA LEU A 308 0.99 -16.36 -14.58
C LEU A 308 0.61 -16.60 -13.13
N ARG A 309 1.60 -16.85 -12.27
CA ARG A 309 1.41 -16.81 -10.82
C ARG A 309 1.55 -15.38 -10.29
N HIS A 310 0.65 -15.00 -9.39
CA HIS A 310 0.68 -13.72 -8.71
C HIS A 310 0.19 -13.86 -7.27
N ALA A 311 0.90 -13.25 -6.32
CA ALA A 311 0.58 -13.34 -4.90
C ALA A 311 0.01 -12.02 -4.39
N PHE A 312 -1.11 -12.10 -3.67
CA PHE A 312 -1.63 -11.03 -2.83
C PHE A 312 -1.33 -11.32 -1.36
N THR A 313 -1.49 -10.32 -0.51
CA THR A 313 -1.23 -10.49 0.93
C THR A 313 -2.14 -11.55 1.58
N HIS A 314 -3.35 -11.76 1.04
CA HIS A 314 -4.41 -12.60 1.60
C HIS A 314 -4.79 -13.82 0.74
N PHE A 315 -4.27 -13.96 -0.48
CA PHE A 315 -4.47 -15.14 -1.34
C PHE A 315 -3.39 -15.22 -2.42
N GLU A 316 -3.24 -16.37 -3.06
CA GLU A 316 -2.40 -16.57 -4.24
C GLU A 316 -3.28 -16.84 -5.46
N MET A 317 -2.80 -16.45 -6.64
CA MET A 317 -3.56 -16.50 -7.88
C MET A 317 -2.73 -17.12 -9.01
N THR A 318 -3.34 -18.02 -9.77
CA THR A 318 -2.88 -18.40 -11.11
C THR A 318 -3.82 -17.78 -12.14
N LEU A 319 -3.31 -16.89 -12.98
CA LEU A 319 -4.00 -16.28 -14.11
C LEU A 319 -3.64 -17.01 -15.41
N GLN A 320 -4.62 -17.61 -16.07
CA GLN A 320 -4.48 -18.19 -17.39
C GLN A 320 -5.09 -17.24 -18.43
N GLY A 321 -4.25 -16.70 -19.30
CA GLY A 321 -4.68 -15.80 -20.37
C GLY A 321 -4.82 -16.52 -21.69
N TYR A 322 -5.92 -16.26 -22.40
CA TYR A 322 -6.23 -16.84 -23.70
C TYR A 322 -6.40 -15.74 -24.77
N SER A 323 -5.97 -16.03 -25.99
CA SER A 323 -6.32 -15.21 -27.16
C SER A 323 -7.64 -15.74 -27.73
N CYS A 324 -8.58 -14.84 -27.97
CA CYS A 324 -9.93 -15.17 -28.39
C CYS A 324 -10.36 -14.29 -29.57
N SER A 325 -11.19 -14.84 -30.46
CA SER A 325 -11.90 -14.07 -31.49
C SER A 325 -13.32 -13.77 -31.02
N HIS A 326 -13.78 -12.53 -31.20
CA HIS A 326 -15.19 -12.17 -31.07
C HIS A 326 -15.98 -12.79 -32.23
N LEU A 327 -17.10 -13.46 -31.92
CA LEU A 327 -18.00 -14.03 -32.93
C LEU A 327 -19.26 -13.19 -33.07
N GLU A 328 -20.03 -13.06 -31.98
CA GLU A 328 -21.35 -12.44 -31.97
C GLU A 328 -21.62 -11.67 -30.67
N GLY A 329 -22.70 -10.88 -30.66
CA GLY A 329 -23.11 -10.08 -29.52
C GLY A 329 -22.47 -8.69 -29.44
N VAL A 330 -23.01 -7.84 -28.56
CA VAL A 330 -22.52 -6.49 -28.29
C VAL A 330 -22.05 -6.45 -26.84
N ALA A 331 -20.74 -6.30 -26.63
CA ALA A 331 -20.14 -6.33 -25.29
C ALA A 331 -20.80 -5.33 -24.34
N ARG A 332 -21.56 -5.85 -23.37
CA ARG A 332 -22.22 -5.09 -22.30
C ARG A 332 -22.08 -5.88 -21.01
N HIS A 333 -21.45 -5.29 -20.01
CA HIS A 333 -21.34 -5.97 -18.73
C HIS A 333 -22.70 -6.02 -18.05
N ARG A 334 -23.11 -7.21 -17.59
CA ARG A 334 -24.40 -7.43 -16.92
C ARG A 334 -24.61 -6.49 -15.72
N ASP A 335 -23.56 -6.27 -14.94
CA ASP A 335 -23.60 -5.35 -13.79
C ASP A 335 -23.41 -3.86 -14.17
N GLY A 336 -23.47 -3.51 -15.46
CA GLY A 336 -23.32 -2.13 -15.94
C GLY A 336 -21.88 -1.58 -15.91
N ASN A 337 -20.88 -2.42 -15.64
CA ASN A 337 -19.48 -2.02 -15.72
C ASN A 337 -19.09 -1.58 -17.13
N GLU A 338 -18.17 -0.63 -17.19
CA GLU A 338 -17.74 -0.05 -18.45
C GLU A 338 -16.93 -1.06 -19.29
N CYS A 339 -17.33 -1.23 -20.55
CA CYS A 339 -16.62 -2.03 -21.55
C CYS A 339 -16.07 -1.11 -22.65
N ARG A 340 -14.82 -1.33 -23.07
CA ARG A 340 -14.22 -0.58 -24.20
C ARG A 340 -13.51 -1.52 -25.17
N TRP A 341 -13.72 -1.27 -26.46
CA TRP A 341 -12.89 -1.81 -27.52
C TRP A 341 -11.76 -0.82 -27.81
N VAL A 342 -10.53 -1.20 -27.51
CA VAL A 342 -9.34 -0.33 -27.62
C VAL A 342 -8.30 -0.97 -28.52
N ARG A 343 -7.46 -0.16 -29.17
CA ARG A 343 -6.31 -0.70 -29.89
C ARG A 343 -5.34 -1.32 -28.88
N PHE A 344 -4.69 -2.40 -29.28
CA PHE A 344 -3.74 -3.09 -28.39
C PHE A 344 -2.61 -2.15 -27.93
N ASP A 345 -2.08 -1.31 -28.83
CA ASP A 345 -1.03 -0.34 -28.53
C ASP A 345 -1.47 0.76 -27.55
N ASP A 346 -2.78 1.00 -27.43
CA ASP A 346 -3.33 2.01 -26.51
C ASP A 346 -3.54 1.46 -25.08
N LEU A 347 -3.33 0.16 -24.84
CA LEU A 347 -3.48 -0.45 -23.52
C LEU A 347 -2.61 0.23 -22.45
N GLY A 348 -1.45 0.78 -22.85
CA GLY A 348 -0.56 1.53 -21.97
C GLY A 348 -1.18 2.79 -21.34
N ARG A 349 -2.32 3.28 -21.85
CA ARG A 349 -3.04 4.45 -21.31
C ARG A 349 -3.92 4.10 -20.10
N PHE A 350 -4.32 2.83 -19.98
CA PHE A 350 -5.21 2.36 -18.93
C PHE A 350 -4.42 1.81 -17.75
N ALA A 351 -5.00 1.87 -16.55
CA ALA A 351 -4.39 1.32 -15.34
C ALA A 351 -4.80 -0.15 -15.16
N PHE A 352 -3.83 -1.06 -15.24
CA PHE A 352 -4.03 -2.50 -15.10
C PHE A 352 -3.40 -3.04 -13.80
N PRO A 353 -3.97 -4.10 -13.19
CA PRO A 353 -3.27 -4.87 -12.17
C PRO A 353 -1.98 -5.48 -12.71
N ARG A 354 -0.97 -5.68 -11.85
CA ARG A 354 0.34 -6.23 -12.24
C ARG A 354 0.26 -7.57 -12.97
N ALA A 355 -0.71 -8.43 -12.61
CA ALA A 355 -0.94 -9.69 -13.30
C ALA A 355 -1.39 -9.49 -14.76
N TYR A 356 -2.24 -8.50 -15.02
CA TYR A 356 -2.70 -8.17 -16.37
C TYR A 356 -1.64 -7.42 -17.18
N GLN A 357 -0.83 -6.56 -16.57
CA GLN A 357 0.35 -5.96 -17.25
C GLN A 357 1.27 -7.05 -17.81
N ARG A 358 1.60 -8.06 -17.00
CA ARG A 358 2.40 -9.20 -17.44
C ARG A 358 1.73 -10.01 -18.54
N LEU A 359 0.39 -10.08 -18.54
CA LEU A 359 -0.36 -10.74 -19.61
C LEU A 359 -0.32 -9.92 -20.91
N ILE A 360 -0.41 -8.58 -20.83
CA ILE A 360 -0.23 -7.67 -21.98
C ILE A 360 1.18 -7.85 -22.57
N GLU A 361 2.21 -7.84 -21.72
CA GLU A 361 3.60 -8.06 -22.13
C GLU A 361 3.79 -9.44 -22.82
N ALA A 362 3.14 -10.49 -22.31
CA ALA A 362 3.18 -11.81 -22.92
C ALA A 362 2.44 -11.85 -24.27
N ALA A 363 1.29 -11.19 -24.38
CA ALA A 363 0.50 -11.11 -25.60
C ALA A 363 1.22 -10.33 -26.71
N ALA A 364 1.90 -9.24 -26.37
CA ALA A 364 2.71 -8.46 -27.32
C ALA A 364 3.81 -9.33 -27.96
N LYS A 365 4.52 -10.13 -27.15
CA LYS A 365 5.55 -11.05 -27.66
C LYS A 365 4.99 -12.08 -28.65
N VAL A 366 3.79 -12.61 -28.35
CA VAL A 366 3.11 -13.57 -29.23
C VAL A 366 2.70 -12.92 -30.56
N GLN A 367 2.25 -11.65 -30.56
CA GLN A 367 1.93 -10.91 -31.79
C GLN A 367 3.16 -10.64 -32.67
N GLU A 368 4.33 -10.42 -32.05
CA GLU A 368 5.62 -10.27 -32.74
C GLU A 368 6.20 -11.60 -33.26
N GLY A 369 5.48 -12.72 -33.13
CA GLY A 369 5.97 -14.06 -33.53
C GLY A 369 7.02 -14.65 -32.59
N ARG A 370 7.20 -14.09 -31.39
CA ARG A 370 8.14 -14.58 -30.37
C ARG A 370 7.40 -15.51 -29.40
N GLN A 371 7.94 -16.71 -29.14
CA GLN A 371 7.38 -17.60 -28.13
C GLN A 371 7.42 -16.95 -26.74
N PRO A 372 6.32 -17.00 -25.95
CA PRO A 372 6.34 -16.52 -24.58
C PRO A 372 7.25 -17.42 -23.75
N ALA A 373 8.21 -16.82 -23.05
CA ALA A 373 9.11 -17.54 -22.16
C ALA A 373 8.29 -18.28 -21.08
N GLY A 374 8.27 -19.61 -21.14
CA GLY A 374 7.79 -20.44 -20.05
C GLY A 374 8.72 -20.23 -18.85
N TYR A 375 8.20 -19.60 -17.80
CA TYR A 375 8.90 -19.56 -16.51
C TYR A 375 8.31 -20.62 -15.60
N ALA A 376 9.19 -21.50 -15.11
CA ALA A 376 8.91 -22.51 -14.08
C ALA A 376 8.40 -21.87 -12.77
#